data_AF-A0A7V5C7F2-F1
#
_entry.id   AF-A0A7V5C7F2-F1
#
_cell.length_a   1.000
_cell.length_b   1.000
_cell.length_c   1.000
_cell.angle_alpha   90.00
_cell.angle_beta   90.00
_cell.angle_gamma   90.00
#
_symmetry.space_group_name_H-M   'P 1'
#
loop_
_entity.id
_entity.type
_entity.pdbx_description
1 polymer ?
#
loop_
_entity_poly.entity_id
_entity_poly.type
_entity_poly.pdbx_seq_one_letter_code
_entity_poly.pdbx_strand_id
1 'polypeptide(L)' 'MDDERSEMEIITFIHETDWNDFPEDICNQARRCLLDTLGAGISGHGTELSQIIHNFAASVYGGKGACLWLDGR' A
#
# COMPACT_ATOMS: atom_id res chain seq x y z
N MET A 1 -1.34 17.74 26.70
CA MET A 1 -0.16 17.03 27.23
C MET A 1 -0.30 15.52 27.08
N ASP A 2 -1.42 14.89 27.46
CA ASP A 2 -1.60 13.43 27.23
C ASP A 2 -1.71 13.07 25.74
N ASP A 3 -2.34 13.94 24.95
CA ASP A 3 -2.52 13.76 23.49
C ASP A 3 -1.19 13.81 22.72
N GLU A 4 -0.34 14.80 23.00
CA GLU A 4 1.01 14.93 22.40
C GLU A 4 1.93 13.75 22.76
N ARG A 5 1.76 13.16 23.96
CA ARG A 5 2.53 11.99 24.37
C ARG A 5 2.11 10.76 23.56
N SER A 6 0.81 10.57 23.34
CA SER A 6 0.29 9.49 22.50
C SER A 6 0.72 9.64 21.04
N GLU A 7 0.77 10.87 20.52
CA GLU A 7 1.21 11.14 19.15
C GLU A 7 2.70 10.77 18.96
N MET A 8 3.55 11.12 19.93
CA MET A 8 4.96 10.73 19.93
C MET A 8 5.16 9.21 20.00
N GLU A 9 4.31 8.49 20.75
CA GLU A 9 4.35 7.02 20.82
C GLU A 9 3.99 6.38 19.47
N ILE A 10 3.01 6.92 18.75
CA ILE A 10 2.64 6.43 17.41
C ILE A 10 3.78 6.67 16.41
N ILE A 11 4.38 7.86 16.44
CA ILE A 11 5.51 8.21 15.55
C ILE A 11 6.67 7.26 15.82
N THR A 12 7.03 7.05 17.09
CA THR A 12 8.09 6.11 17.49
C THR A 12 7.78 4.70 16.99
N PHE A 13 6.55 4.22 17.20
CA PHE A 13 6.12 2.90 16.72
C PHE A 13 6.27 2.75 15.20
N ILE A 14 5.84 3.74 14.39
CA ILE A 14 5.96 3.69 12.93
C ILE A 14 7.43 3.66 12.47
N HIS A 15 8.30 4.40 13.15
CA HIS A 15 9.70 4.52 12.75
C HIS A 15 10.60 3.38 13.24
N GLU A 16 10.33 2.84 14.42
CA GLU A 16 11.23 1.91 15.10
C GLU A 16 10.82 0.44 14.98
N THR A 17 9.56 0.14 14.60
CA THR A 17 9.11 -1.24 14.47
C THR A 17 9.76 -1.94 13.27
N ASP A 18 10.35 -3.11 13.52
CA ASP A 18 10.85 -4.02 12.51
C ASP A 18 9.88 -5.18 12.26
N TRP A 19 10.02 -5.84 11.12
CA TRP A 19 9.21 -7.02 10.78
C TRP A 19 9.29 -8.13 11.85
N ASN A 20 10.45 -8.30 12.48
CA ASN A 20 10.67 -9.36 13.47
C ASN A 20 10.05 -9.04 14.85
N ASP A 21 9.59 -7.81 15.08
CA ASP A 21 8.90 -7.44 16.30
C ASP A 21 7.46 -7.97 16.34
N PHE A 22 6.92 -8.37 15.18
CA PHE A 22 5.57 -8.89 15.09
C PHE A 22 5.48 -10.40 15.35
N PRO A 23 4.42 -10.85 16.06
CA PRO A 23 4.06 -12.26 16.13
C PRO A 23 3.91 -12.90 14.75
N GLU A 24 4.22 -14.19 14.66
CA GLU A 24 4.22 -14.92 13.38
C GLU A 24 2.84 -14.92 12.69
N ASP A 25 1.76 -14.99 13.47
CA ASP A 25 0.38 -14.93 12.97
C ASP A 25 0.06 -13.57 12.33
N ILE A 26 0.55 -12.46 12.89
CA ILE A 26 0.44 -11.13 12.29
C ILE A 26 1.21 -11.06 10.98
N CYS A 27 2.45 -11.56 10.96
CA CYS A 27 3.27 -11.64 9.75
C CYS A 27 2.57 -12.46 8.64
N ASN A 28 1.96 -13.58 9.02
CA ASN A 28 1.22 -14.44 8.09
C ASN A 28 -0.05 -13.78 7.57
N GLN A 29 -0.76 -13.04 8.41
CA GLN A 29 -1.92 -12.28 7.98
C GLN A 29 -1.54 -11.13 7.04
N ALA A 30 -0.46 -10.40 7.31
CA ALA A 30 0.05 -9.36 6.42
C ALA A 30 0.37 -9.90 5.01
N ARG A 31 0.98 -11.09 4.92
CA ARG A 31 1.20 -11.79 3.64
C ARG A 31 -0.10 -12.13 2.92
N ARG A 32 -1.13 -12.60 3.65
CA ARG A 32 -2.45 -12.89 3.07
C ARG A 32 -3.14 -11.63 2.57
N CYS A 33 -3.10 -10.54 3.33
CA CYS A 33 -3.65 -9.25 2.91
C CYS A 33 -2.95 -8.71 1.65
N LEU A 34 -1.63 -8.89 1.54
CA LEU A 34 -0.90 -8.54 0.33
C LEU A 34 -1.38 -9.37 -0.87
N LEU A 35 -1.52 -10.69 -0.72
CA LEU A 35 -2.03 -11.56 -1.78
C LEU A 35 -3.46 -11.21 -2.19
N ASP A 36 -4.34 -10.93 -1.22
CA ASP A 36 -5.71 -10.48 -1.47
C ASP A 36 -5.75 -9.17 -2.26
N THR A 37 -4.94 -8.19 -1.85
CA THR A 37 -4.84 -6.89 -2.52
C THR A 37 -4.35 -7.04 -3.96
N LEU A 38 -3.33 -7.88 -4.19
CA LEU A 38 -2.84 -8.17 -5.54
C LEU A 38 -3.93 -8.85 -6.38
N GLY A 39 -4.65 -9.81 -5.81
CA GLY A 39 -5.77 -10.48 -6.49
C GLY A 39 -6.90 -9.52 -6.87
N ALA A 40 -7.28 -8.62 -5.95
CA ALA A 40 -8.25 -7.57 -6.21
C ALA A 40 -7.77 -6.60 -7.31
N GLY A 41 -6.51 -6.16 -7.26
CA GLY A 41 -5.92 -5.30 -8.28
C GLY A 41 -5.88 -5.95 -9.67
N ILE A 42 -5.43 -7.21 -9.76
CA ILE A 42 -5.37 -7.97 -11.02
C ILE A 42 -6.77 -8.18 -11.60
N SER A 43 -7.74 -8.59 -10.77
CA SER A 43 -9.11 -8.82 -11.23
C SER A 43 -9.83 -7.54 -11.66
N GLY A 44 -9.54 -6.42 -10.99
CA GLY A 44 -10.12 -5.11 -11.30
C GLY A 44 -9.47 -4.39 -12.49
N HIS A 45 -8.26 -4.77 -12.90
CA HIS A 45 -7.48 -4.09 -13.95
C HIS A 45 -8.22 -4.00 -15.30
N GLY A 46 -9.02 -5.02 -15.64
CA GLY A 46 -9.77 -5.04 -16.89
C GLY A 46 -11.01 -4.16 -16.94
N THR A 47 -11.39 -3.51 -15.84
CA THR A 47 -12.61 -2.70 -15.75
C THR A 47 -12.45 -1.34 -16.44
N GLU A 48 -13.56 -0.81 -17.00
CA GLU A 48 -13.58 0.53 -17.61
C GLU A 48 -13.14 1.62 -16.63
N LEU A 49 -13.58 1.52 -15.37
CA LEU A 49 -13.16 2.44 -14.30
C LEU A 49 -11.64 2.41 -14.08
N SER A 50 -11.04 1.21 -14.04
CA SER A 50 -9.58 1.07 -13.89
C SER A 50 -8.84 1.75 -15.04
N GLN A 51 -9.31 1.60 -16.28
CA GLN A 51 -8.72 2.26 -17.44
C GLN A 51 -8.79 3.79 -17.37
N ILE A 52 -9.94 4.35 -16.93
CA ILE A 52 -10.11 5.81 -16.76
C ILE A 52 -9.09 6.35 -15.75
N ILE A 53 -8.97 5.71 -14.59
CA ILE A 53 -8.06 6.15 -13.53
C ILE A 53 -6.60 5.98 -13.93
N HIS A 54 -6.23 4.89 -14.61
CA HIS A 54 -4.87 4.70 -15.13
C HIS A 54 -4.47 5.78 -16.14
N ASN A 55 -5.36 6.11 -17.07
CA ASN A 55 -5.09 7.16 -18.07
C ASN A 55 -4.96 8.54 -17.42
N PHE A 56 -5.81 8.85 -16.44
CA PHE A 56 -5.67 10.07 -15.65
C PHE A 56 -4.32 10.10 -14.92
N ALA A 57 -3.98 9.04 -14.20
CA ALA A 57 -2.75 8.96 -13.43
C ALA A 57 -1.49 9.11 -14.31
N ALA A 58 -1.45 8.42 -15.45
CA ALA A 58 -0.35 8.55 -16.42
C ALA A 58 -0.22 9.97 -16.99
N SER A 59 -1.33 10.70 -17.15
CA SER A 59 -1.33 12.07 -17.69
C SER A 59 -0.87 13.13 -16.67
N VAL A 60 -1.08 12.89 -15.37
CA VAL A 60 -0.82 13.88 -14.30
C VAL A 60 0.46 13.57 -13.52
N TYR A 61 0.78 12.29 -13.30
CA TYR A 61 1.82 11.85 -12.36
C TYR A 61 2.97 11.08 -13.05
N GLY A 62 3.19 11.31 -14.35
CA GLY A 62 4.27 10.65 -15.10
C GLY A 62 5.65 10.79 -14.45
N GLY A 63 6.51 9.79 -14.63
CA GLY A 63 7.85 9.74 -14.03
C GLY A 63 8.49 8.35 -14.17
N LYS A 64 9.59 8.12 -13.46
CA LYS A 64 10.28 6.80 -13.40
C LYS A 64 10.35 6.20 -11.98
N GLY A 65 9.71 6.84 -11.01
CA GLY A 65 9.80 6.45 -9.59
C GLY A 65 8.84 5.33 -9.18
N ALA A 66 7.73 5.19 -9.89
CA ALA A 66 6.74 4.13 -9.71
C ALA A 66 6.12 3.78 -11.07
N CYS A 67 5.50 2.61 -11.17
CA CYS A 67 4.73 2.20 -12.35
C CYS A 67 3.31 1.84 -11.94
N LEU A 68 2.36 2.07 -12.85
CA LEU A 68 1.01 1.58 -12.71
C LEU A 68 1.01 0.04 -12.81
N TRP A 69 0.33 -0.61 -11.86
CA TRP A 69 0.26 -2.07 -11.81
C TRP A 69 -0.30 -2.65 -13.11
N LEU A 70 0.41 -3.62 -13.68
CA LEU A 70 0.02 -4.35 -14.91
C LEU A 70 -0.09 -3.47 -16.17
N ASP A 71 0.36 -2.22 -16.09
CA ASP A 71 0.19 -1.22 -17.14
C ASP A 71 1.54 -0.75 -17.68
N GLY A 72 2.57 -0.70 -16.81
CA GLY A 72 3.96 -0.45 -17.20
C GLY A 72 4.28 1.00 -17.58
N ARG A 73 3.27 1.90 -17.60
CA ARG A 73 3.44 3.35 -17.68
C ARG A 73 3.68 3.98 -16.32
#